data_AF-F2LSN5-F1
#
_entry.id   AF-F2LSN5-F1
#
_cell.length_a   1.000
_cell.length_b   1.000
_cell.length_c   1.000
_cell.angle_alpha   90.00
_cell.angle_beta   90.00
_cell.angle_gamma   90.00
#
_symmetry.space_group_name_H-M   'P 1'
#
loop_
_entity.id
_entity.type
_entity.pdbx_description
1 polymer ?
#
loop_
_entity_poly.entity_id
_entity_poly.type
_entity_poly.pdbx_seq_one_letter_code
_entity_poly.pdbx_strand_id
1 'polypeptide(L)'
;MNAITSTLSTVALGFRALPFIVRRIFLVLGYTVLFTFGAFLHNRGVGDLAFLCLLVGAIGTFWASGCWHIVKFALLLALMVSRD
;
A
#
# COMPACT_ATOMS: atom_id res chain seq x y z
N MET A 1 -24.96 1.48 -19.19
CA MET A 1 -23.77 1.74 -18.33
C MET A 1 -24.01 1.08 -16.98
N ASN A 2 -23.15 0.16 -16.55
CA ASN A 2 -23.35 -0.60 -15.31
C ASN A 2 -23.13 0.28 -14.08
N ALA A 3 -24.05 0.21 -13.10
CA ALA A 3 -23.97 0.97 -11.84
C ALA A 3 -22.68 0.72 -11.05
N ILE A 4 -22.08 -0.47 -11.22
CA ILE A 4 -20.79 -0.83 -10.62
C ILE A 4 -19.67 0.03 -11.22
N THR A 5 -19.69 0.23 -12.55
CA THR A 5 -18.68 1.01 -13.26
C THR A 5 -18.74 2.49 -12.90
N SER A 6 -19.93 3.06 -12.73
CA SER A 6 -20.10 4.46 -12.30
C SER A 6 -19.69 4.68 -10.85
N THR A 7 -19.91 3.70 -9.98
CA THR A 7 -19.49 3.78 -8.57
C THR A 7 -17.96 3.74 -8.47
N LEU A 8 -17.31 2.83 -9.20
CA LEU A 8 -15.85 2.74 -9.24
C LEU A 8 -15.18 4.00 -9.80
N SER A 9 -15.73 4.59 -10.86
CA SER A 9 -15.21 5.84 -11.41
C SER A 9 -15.33 7.01 -10.43
N THR A 10 -16.43 7.07 -9.68
CA THR A 10 -16.66 8.11 -8.67
C THR A 10 -15.71 7.97 -7.48
N VAL A 11 -15.47 6.74 -7.02
CA VAL A 11 -14.48 6.45 -5.96
C VAL A 11 -13.07 6.78 -6.43
N ALA A 12 -12.70 6.44 -7.67
CA ALA A 12 -11.40 6.75 -8.23
C ALA A 12 -11.15 8.26 -8.34
N LEU A 13 -12.17 9.04 -8.73
CA LEU A 13 -12.10 10.50 -8.75
C LEU A 13 -11.98 11.09 -7.34
N GLY A 14 -12.77 10.59 -6.38
CA GLY A 14 -12.68 10.99 -4.98
C GLY A 14 -11.31 10.69 -4.35
N PHE A 15 -10.76 9.50 -4.62
CA PHE A 15 -9.42 9.13 -4.18
C PHE A 15 -8.35 10.04 -4.79
N ARG A 16 -8.53 10.46 -6.04
CA ARG A 16 -7.65 11.42 -6.72
C ARG A 16 -7.77 12.86 -6.24
N ALA A 17 -8.81 13.21 -5.47
CA ALA A 17 -8.97 14.52 -4.87
C ALA A 17 -8.33 14.64 -3.48
N LEU A 18 -8.01 13.52 -2.82
CA LEU A 18 -7.47 13.51 -1.45
C LEU A 18 -6.05 14.11 -1.36
N PRO A 19 -5.64 14.68 -0.22
CA PRO A 19 -4.25 15.07 -0.03
C PRO A 19 -3.30 13.87 -0.13
N PHE A 20 -2.05 14.10 -0.54
CA PHE A 20 -1.05 13.04 -0.75
C PHE A 20 -0.91 12.12 0.47
N ILE A 21 -0.87 12.70 1.68
CA ILE A 21 -0.72 11.95 2.92
C ILE A 21 -1.90 10.99 3.15
N VAL A 22 -3.13 11.45 2.87
CA VAL A 22 -4.35 10.67 3.08
C VAL A 22 -4.45 9.53 2.09
N ARG A 23 -4.09 9.76 0.82
CA ARG A 23 -4.02 8.68 -0.18
C ARG A 23 -3.04 7.58 0.24
N ARG A 24 -1.88 7.95 0.77
CA ARG A 24 -0.91 6.97 1.26
C ARG A 24 -1.45 6.17 2.43
N ILE A 25 -2.10 6.81 3.40
CA ILE A 25 -2.70 6.11 4.55
C ILE A 25 -3.73 5.10 4.07
N PHE A 26 -4.61 5.47 3.13
CA PHE A 26 -5.58 4.54 2.54
C PHE A 26 -4.92 3.38 1.79
N LEU A 27 -3.82 3.62 1.06
CA LEU A 27 -3.07 2.54 0.40
C LEU A 27 -2.46 1.59 1.42
N VAL A 28 -1.80 2.12 2.47
CA VAL A 28 -1.24 1.30 3.55
C VAL A 28 -2.34 0.45 4.18
N LEU A 29 -3.46 1.06 4.57
CA LEU A 29 -4.60 0.33 5.14
C LEU A 29 -5.12 -0.75 4.19
N GLY A 30 -5.30 -0.43 2.90
CA GLY A 30 -5.77 -1.39 1.91
C GLY A 30 -4.85 -2.60 1.77
N TYR A 31 -3.54 -2.39 1.68
CA TYR A 31 -2.57 -3.48 1.60
C TYR A 31 -2.44 -4.27 2.91
N THR A 32 -2.58 -3.61 4.07
CA THR A 32 -2.57 -4.30 5.37
C THR A 32 -3.78 -5.21 5.50
N VAL A 33 -4.96 -4.75 5.06
CA VAL A 33 -6.18 -5.59 5.02
C VAL A 33 -6.00 -6.77 4.06
N LEU A 34 -5.38 -6.55 2.90
CA LEU A 34 -5.09 -7.64 1.96
C LEU A 34 -4.13 -8.67 2.57
N PHE A 35 -3.14 -8.20 3.33
CA PHE A 35 -2.20 -9.07 4.03
C PHE A 35 -2.89 -9.88 5.14
N THR A 36 -3.70 -9.25 6.00
CA THR A 36 -4.44 -9.97 7.06
C THR A 36 -5.46 -10.93 6.48
N PHE A 37 -6.09 -10.59 5.36
CA PHE A 37 -6.96 -11.49 4.61
C PHE A 37 -6.18 -12.69 4.06
N GLY A 38 -4.99 -12.48 3.49
CA GLY A 38 -4.10 -13.56 3.07
C GLY A 38 -3.71 -14.50 4.22
N ALA A 39 -3.37 -13.94 5.39
CA ALA A 39 -3.07 -14.73 6.59
C ALA A 39 -4.27 -15.57 7.05
N PHE A 40 -5.48 -15.00 6.97
CA PHE A 40 -6.70 -15.72 7.27
C PHE A 40 -6.96 -16.87 6.28
N LEU A 41 -6.78 -16.64 4.97
CA LEU A 41 -6.92 -17.71 3.96
C LEU A 41 -5.89 -18.81 4.13
N HIS A 42 -4.67 -18.46 4.54
CA HIS A 42 -3.61 -19.43 4.80
C HIS A 42 -4.06 -20.42 5.89
N ASN A 43 -4.64 -19.90 6.98
CA ASN A 43 -5.17 -20.72 8.08
C ASN A 43 -6.39 -21.58 7.69
N ARG A 44 -7.04 -21.30 6.56
CA ARG A 44 -8.16 -22.06 6.02
C ARG A 44 -7.75 -23.12 4.97
N GLY A 45 -6.46 -23.27 4.71
CA GLY A 45 -5.93 -24.25 3.76
C GLY A 45 -5.96 -23.81 2.30
N VAL A 46 -6.30 -22.54 2.01
CA VAL A 46 -6.31 -22.00 0.64
C VAL A 46 -4.94 -21.40 0.31
N GLY A 47 -3.90 -22.25 0.32
CA GLY A 47 -2.50 -21.82 0.34
C GLY A 47 -2.05 -20.95 -0.85
N ASP A 48 -2.51 -21.26 -2.06
CA ASP A 48 -2.06 -20.57 -3.28
C ASP A 48 -2.60 -19.12 -3.37
N LEU A 49 -3.90 -18.96 -3.09
CA LEU A 49 -4.53 -17.63 -3.03
C LEU A 49 -4.04 -16.83 -1.81
N ALA A 50 -3.81 -17.51 -0.68
CA ALA A 50 -3.23 -16.91 0.50
C ALA A 50 -1.83 -16.36 0.24
N PHE A 51 -0.99 -17.12 -0.47
CA PHE A 51 0.36 -16.69 -0.83
C PHE A 51 0.34 -15.42 -1.68
N LEU A 52 -0.53 -15.35 -2.70
CA LEU A 52 -0.70 -14.14 -3.50
C LEU A 52 -1.15 -12.93 -2.67
N CYS A 53 -2.15 -13.11 -1.81
CA CYS A 53 -2.64 -12.01 -0.95
C CYS A 53 -1.58 -11.56 0.07
N LEU A 54 -0.82 -12.49 0.65
CA LEU A 54 0.28 -12.19 1.57
C LEU A 54 1.42 -11.45 0.86
N LEU A 55 1.84 -11.93 -0.32
CA LEU A 55 2.91 -11.33 -1.09
C LEU A 55 2.55 -9.91 -1.53
N VAL A 56 1.37 -9.74 -2.15
CA VAL A 56 0.90 -8.44 -2.63
C VAL A 56 0.62 -7.49 -1.46
N GLY A 57 0.05 -8.00 -0.36
CA GLY A 57 -0.18 -7.22 0.86
C GLY A 57 1.12 -6.74 1.50
N ALA A 58 2.13 -7.60 1.61
CA ALA A 58 3.42 -7.26 2.21
C ALA A 58 4.22 -6.26 1.35
N ILE A 59 4.33 -6.52 0.04
CA ILE A 59 5.03 -5.61 -0.88
C ILE A 59 4.29 -4.27 -0.96
N GLY A 60 2.97 -4.31 -1.05
CA GLY A 60 2.12 -3.13 -1.15
C GLY A 60 2.17 -2.26 0.11
N THR A 61 2.12 -2.86 1.30
CA THR A 61 2.29 -2.11 2.57
C THR A 61 3.67 -1.49 2.67
N PHE A 62 4.73 -2.24 2.31
CA PHE A 62 6.09 -1.72 2.33
C PHE A 62 6.26 -0.54 1.36
N TRP A 63 5.73 -0.64 0.14
CA TRP A 63 5.76 0.44 -0.84
C TRP A 63 4.92 1.65 -0.39
N ALA A 64 3.71 1.40 0.10
CA ALA A 64 2.78 2.43 0.57
C ALA A 64 3.21 3.09 1.89
N SER A 65 4.06 2.47 2.69
CA SER A 65 4.63 3.07 3.92
C SER A 65 5.60 4.22 3.63
N GLY A 66 6.16 4.26 2.42
CA GLY A 66 7.08 5.32 2.03
C GLY A 66 8.48 5.09 2.60
N CYS A 67 8.83 3.83 2.87
CA CYS A 67 10.18 3.44 3.26
C CYS A 67 11.25 4.06 2.33
N TRP A 68 10.95 4.23 1.03
CA TRP A 68 11.79 4.96 0.08
C TRP A 68 12.07 6.43 0.42
N HIS A 69 11.10 7.15 1.00
CA HIS A 69 11.31 8.54 1.46
C HIS A 69 12.22 8.57 2.69
N ILE A 70 12.07 7.60 3.61
CA ILE A 70 12.94 7.46 4.79
C ILE A 70 14.39 7.19 4.35
N VAL A 71 14.57 6.28 3.39
CA VAL A 71 15.90 5.99 2.80
C VAL A 71 16.48 7.22 2.13
N LYS A 72 15.70 7.96 1.32
CA LYS A 72 16.15 9.22 0.72
C LYS A 72 16.59 10.25 1.75
N PHE A 73 15.81 10.40 2.83
CA PHE A 73 16.10 11.35 3.90
C PHE A 73 17.38 10.96 4.64
N ALA A 74 17.54 9.67 4.96
CA ALA A 74 18.76 9.14 5.59
C ALA A 74 19.98 9.30 4.67
N LEU A 75 19.83 9.09 3.36
CA LEU A 75 20.91 9.26 2.38
C LEU A 75 21.34 10.72 2.24
N LEU A 76 20.38 11.65 2.21
CA LEU A 76 20.65 13.09 2.22
C LEU A 76 21.37 13.51 3.49
N LEU A 77 20.95 12.98 4.64
CA LEU A 77 21.57 13.27 5.93
C LEU A 77 23.00 12.72 6.00
N ALA A 78 23.23 11.50 5.51
CA ALA A 78 24.57 10.91 5.39
C ALA A 78 25.48 11.73 4.45
N LEU A 79 24.95 12.21 3.32
CA LEU A 79 25.68 13.09 2.39
C LEU A 79 26.01 14.46 2.99
N MET A 80 25.16 15.00 3.86
CA MET A 80 25.48 16.22 4.62
C MET A 80 26.62 15.96 5.60
N VAL A 81 26.54 14.88 6.37
CA VAL A 81 27.58 14.50 7.36
C VAL A 81 28.92 14.19 6.70
N SER A 82 28.94 13.61 5.50
CA SER A 82 30.20 13.31 4.79
C SER A 82 30.82 14.51 4.07
N ARG A 83 30.17 15.67 4.10
CA ARG A 83 30.62 16.89 3.40
C ARG A 83 31.33 17.89 4.33
N ASP A 84 31.28 17.65 5.64
CA ASP A 84 32.08 18.30 6.68
C ASP A 84 33.37 17.51 6.93
#